data_AF-A0A2N1TGI1-F1
#
_entry.id   AF-A0A2N1TGI1-F1
#
_cell.length_a   1.000
_cell.length_b   1.000
_cell.length_c   1.000
_cell.angle_alpha   90.00
_cell.angle_beta   90.00
_cell.angle_gamma   90.00
#
_symmetry.space_group_name_H-M   'P 1'
#
loop_
_entity.id
_entity.type
_entity.pdbx_description
1 polymer ?
#
loop_
_entity_poly.entity_id
_entity_poly.type
_entity_poly.pdbx_seq_one_letter_code
_entity_poly.pdbx_strand_id
1 'polypeptide(L)' 'MAIPHNFSAPADVVTISLGYSSVVPGPDIFPESLIEMADQALYHAKNSGRNRISE' A
#
# COMPACT_ATOMS: atom_id res chain seq x y z
N MET A 1 -2.81 4.20 -20.99
CA MET A 1 -3.42 3.43 -19.89
C MET A 1 -3.09 1.96 -20.09
N ALA A 2 -2.96 1.19 -18.99
CA ALA A 2 -2.45 -0.20 -18.95
C ALA A 2 -1.02 -0.36 -19.50
N ILE A 3 -0.03 -0.26 -18.61
CA ILE A 3 1.37 -0.55 -18.96
C ILE A 3 1.51 -2.08 -19.01
N PRO A 4 1.90 -2.69 -20.15
CA PRO A 4 2.08 -4.12 -20.25
C PRO A 4 3.22 -4.62 -19.34
N HIS A 5 3.06 -5.80 -18.76
CA HIS A 5 4.02 -6.39 -17.82
C HIS A 5 4.65 -7.67 -18.40
N ASN A 6 5.01 -7.63 -19.69
CA ASN A 6 5.41 -8.79 -20.51
C ASN A 6 6.62 -9.59 -20.01
N PHE A 7 7.45 -9.01 -19.15
CA PHE A 7 8.73 -9.59 -18.75
C PHE A 7 8.75 -10.08 -17.29
N SER A 8 7.61 -10.09 -16.60
CA SER A 8 7.51 -10.51 -15.21
C SER A 8 6.12 -11.07 -14.91
N ALA A 9 6.02 -12.23 -14.28
CA ALA A 9 4.74 -12.79 -13.80
C ALA A 9 4.54 -12.36 -12.34
N PRO A 10 3.37 -11.77 -12.00
CA PRO A 10 2.12 -12.52 -11.95
C PRO A 10 0.89 -11.93 -12.68
N ALA A 11 0.99 -10.79 -13.37
CA ALA A 11 -0.14 -10.14 -14.03
C ALA A 11 0.23 -9.58 -15.41
N ASP A 12 -0.75 -9.46 -16.31
CA ASP A 12 -0.56 -8.98 -17.69
C ASP A 12 -0.23 -7.48 -17.77
N VAL A 13 -0.56 -6.74 -16.71
CA VAL A 13 -0.37 -5.29 -16.61
C VAL A 13 0.29 -4.92 -15.29
N VAL A 14 0.98 -3.78 -15.30
CA VAL A 14 1.53 -3.19 -14.08
C VAL A 14 0.40 -2.85 -13.12
N THR A 15 0.55 -3.30 -11.87
CA THR A 15 -0.37 -3.02 -10.76
C THR A 15 0.37 -2.36 -9.61
N ILE A 16 -0.38 -1.75 -8.69
CA ILE A 16 0.17 -1.20 -7.44
C ILE A 16 -0.49 -1.89 -6.24
N SER A 17 0.25 -1.97 -5.14
CA SER A 17 -0.33 -2.26 -3.82
C SER A 17 -0.31 -0.97 -3.03
N LEU A 18 -1.34 -0.72 -2.24
CA LEU A 18 -1.52 0.52 -1.50
C LEU A 18 -1.83 0.23 -0.04
N GLY A 19 -1.04 0.80 0.85
CA GLY A 19 -1.37 0.93 2.27
C GLY A 19 -1.89 2.33 2.52
N TYR A 20 -2.93 2.46 3.33
CA TYR A 20 -3.42 3.75 3.80
C TYR A 20 -3.64 3.72 5.30
N SER A 21 -3.68 4.90 5.91
CA SER A 21 -4.04 5.07 7.31
C SER A 21 -4.80 6.39 7.45
N SER A 22 -5.71 6.44 8.42
CA SER A 22 -6.42 7.67 8.77
C SER A 22 -6.55 7.77 10.28
N VAL A 23 -6.33 8.97 10.79
CA VAL A 23 -6.46 9.26 12.22
C VAL A 23 -7.09 10.64 12.40
N VAL A 24 -7.80 10.80 13.52
CA VAL A 24 -8.18 12.12 14.02
C VAL A 24 -6.98 12.66 14.81
N PRO A 25 -6.39 13.82 14.44
CA PRO A 25 -5.23 14.36 15.14
C PRO A 25 -5.49 14.53 16.64
N GLY A 26 -4.49 14.15 17.44
CA GLY A 26 -4.51 14.24 18.89
C GLY A 26 -3.14 14.60 19.45
N PRO A 27 -3.04 15.00 20.73
CA PRO A 27 -1.79 15.43 21.34
C PRO A 27 -0.68 14.37 21.30
N ASP A 28 -1.05 13.10 21.22
CA ASP A 28 -0.12 11.95 21.19
C ASP A 28 0.02 11.32 19.78
N ILE A 29 -0.48 12.01 18.74
CA ILE A 29 -0.39 11.53 17.36
C ILE A 29 0.61 12.37 16.59
N PHE A 30 1.68 11.70 16.16
CA PHE A 30 2.74 12.31 15.36
C PHE A 30 2.56 11.96 13.88
N PRO A 31 2.87 12.89 12.95
CA PRO A 31 2.82 12.62 11.52
C PRO A 31 3.64 11.37 11.12
N GLU A 32 4.76 11.13 11.77
CA GLU A 32 5.63 9.97 11.54
C GLU A 32 4.89 8.66 11.83
N SER A 33 4.09 8.61 12.90
CA SER A 33 3.26 7.44 13.23
C SER A 33 2.22 7.18 12.15
N LEU A 34 1.62 8.22 11.56
CA LEU A 34 0.66 8.06 10.46
C LEU A 34 1.31 7.43 9.22
N ILE A 35 2.53 7.88 8.89
CA ILE A 35 3.33 7.33 7.79
C ILE A 35 3.71 5.88 8.08
N GLU A 36 4.15 5.58 9.30
CA GLU A 36 4.50 4.22 9.71
C GLU A 36 3.30 3.26 9.59
N MET A 37 2.12 3.69 10.04
CA MET A 37 0.89 2.89 9.89
C MET A 37 0.56 2.64 8.41
N ALA A 38 0.66 3.65 7.55
CA ALA A 38 0.43 3.48 6.11
C ALA A 38 1.46 2.54 5.47
N ASP A 39 2.71 2.57 5.91
CA ASP A 39 3.75 1.67 5.41
C ASP A 39 3.54 0.22 5.87
N GLN A 40 3.13 0.00 7.13
CA GLN A 40 2.74 -1.33 7.61
C GLN A 40 1.56 -1.89 6.80
N ALA A 41 0.54 -1.08 6.56
CA ALA A 41 -0.58 -1.43 5.69
C ALA A 41 -0.10 -1.78 4.27
N LEU A 42 0.88 -1.05 3.74
CA LEU A 42 1.46 -1.32 2.41
C LEU A 42 2.20 -2.66 2.38
N TYR A 43 2.96 -2.98 3.43
CA TYR A 43 3.58 -4.29 3.59
C TYR A 43 2.54 -5.40 3.66
N HIS A 44 1.45 -5.22 4.40
CA HIS A 44 0.33 -6.17 4.44
C HIS A 44 -0.28 -6.38 3.06
N ALA A 45 -0.53 -5.32 2.28
CA ALA A 45 -1.05 -5.42 0.92
C ALA A 45 -0.10 -6.22 0.01
N LYS A 46 1.21 -5.97 0.09
CA LYS A 46 2.24 -6.69 -0.69
C LYS A 46 2.30 -8.17 -0.32
N ASN A 47 2.28 -8.48 0.97
CA ASN A 47 2.42 -9.85 1.47
C ASN A 47 1.14 -10.68 1.30
N SER A 48 -0.02 -10.04 1.23
CA SER A 48 -1.31 -10.71 1.03
C SER A 48 -1.64 -10.99 -0.44
N GLY A 49 -0.68 -10.84 -1.35
CA GLY A 49 -0.84 -11.16 -2.78
C GLY A 49 -0.81 -9.94 -3.71
N ARG A 50 -0.37 -8.75 -3.23
CA ARG A 50 -0.24 -7.51 -4.01
C ARG A 50 -1.58 -7.08 -4.64
N ASN A 51 -1.52 -6.11 -5.57
CA ASN A 51 -2.66 -5.57 -6.33
C ASN A 51 -3.92 -5.35 -5.47
N ARG A 52 -3.75 -4.71 -4.31
CA ARG A 52 -4.82 -4.51 -3.33
C ARG A 52 -4.54 -3.33 -2.43
N ILE A 53 -5.58 -2.97 -1.68
CA ILE A 53 -5.55 -1.94 -0.65
C ILE A 53 -5.59 -2.62 0.72
N SER A 54 -4.85 -2.07 1.69
CA SER A 54 -4.92 -2.48 3.09
C SER A 54 -4.81 -1.24 3.98
N GLU A 55 -5.39 -1.35 5.18
CA GLU A 55 -5.41 -0.35 6.25
C GLU A 55 -4.57 -0.82 7.43
#